data_AF-A0A150IP59-F1
#
_entry.id   AF-A0A150IP59-F1
#
_cell.length_a   1.000
_cell.length_b   1.000
_cell.length_c   1.000
_cell.angle_alpha   90.00
_cell.angle_beta   90.00
_cell.angle_gamma   90.00
#
_symmetry.space_group_name_H-M   'P 1'
#
loop_
_entity.id
_entity.type
_entity.pdbx_description
1 polymer ?
#
loop_
_entity_poly.entity_id
_entity_poly.type
_entity_poly.pdbx_seq_one_letter_code
_entity_poly.pdbx_strand_id
1 'polypeptide(L)'
;MMKFFRKHRKAVSPVIAVMLLVAVAVAAVGAYFIWFRSFQTQTQKSVQESSSGALGGSLQMVSMTDDGRAYYVVIKNTSGSTITLNAVVANPGSDLNNTAGTATIANGSIAAQATQTFTLTPYNWASGGIIRGTTRTFTFKATDAATPPAEVILIHTYTDS
;
A
#
# COMPACT_ATOMS: atom_id res chain seq x y z
N MET A 1 -21.86 -26.91 61.79
CA MET A 1 -22.50 -27.59 60.63
C MET A 1 -21.63 -27.30 59.40
N MET A 2 -20.78 -28.26 59.02
CA MET A 2 -19.96 -28.19 57.80
C MET A 2 -19.81 -29.62 57.27
N LYS A 3 -20.24 -29.85 56.04
CA LYS A 3 -19.80 -30.99 55.21
C LYS A 3 -20.08 -30.65 53.76
N PHE A 4 -19.09 -30.04 53.10
CA PHE A 4 -19.04 -29.95 51.65
C PHE A 4 -17.69 -30.46 51.16
N PHE A 5 -17.74 -31.08 49.99
CA PHE A 5 -16.66 -31.66 49.17
C PHE A 5 -16.31 -33.13 49.44
N ARG A 6 -17.12 -34.02 48.85
CA ARG A 6 -16.63 -35.33 48.40
C ARG A 6 -15.66 -35.13 47.23
N LYS A 7 -14.40 -35.50 47.44
CA LYS A 7 -13.33 -35.58 46.45
C LYS A 7 -13.62 -36.73 45.46
N HIS A 8 -14.18 -36.43 44.28
CA HIS A 8 -14.26 -37.40 43.19
C HIS A 8 -12.94 -37.44 42.42
N ARG A 9 -12.01 -38.34 42.80
CA ARG A 9 -10.91 -38.73 41.89
C ARG A 9 -11.46 -39.74 40.88
N LYS A 10 -11.99 -39.26 39.75
CA LYS A 10 -12.20 -40.13 38.58
C LYS A 10 -10.82 -40.37 37.97
N ALA A 11 -10.35 -41.62 37.97
CA ALA A 11 -9.16 -42.01 37.24
C ALA A 11 -9.46 -41.80 35.75
N VAL A 12 -8.93 -40.70 35.19
CA VAL A 12 -8.98 -40.46 33.76
C VAL A 12 -8.14 -41.57 33.12
N SER A 13 -8.79 -42.43 32.32
CA SER A 13 -8.07 -43.48 31.59
C SER A 13 -6.97 -42.82 30.75
N PRO A 14 -5.71 -43.33 30.77
CA PRO A 14 -4.58 -42.74 30.05
C PRO A 14 -4.90 -42.44 28.58
N VAL A 15 -5.73 -43.28 27.96
CA VAL A 15 -6.19 -43.11 26.58
C VAL A 15 -7.03 -41.85 26.39
N ILE A 16 -7.94 -41.56 27.32
CA ILE A 16 -8.81 -40.37 27.23
C ILE A 16 -7.96 -39.10 27.39
N ALA A 17 -6.95 -39.12 28.26
CA ALA A 17 -6.03 -38.01 28.43
C ALA A 17 -5.25 -37.71 27.13
N VAL A 18 -4.78 -38.76 26.44
CA VAL A 18 -4.07 -38.61 25.16
C VAL A 18 -5.00 -38.07 24.08
N MET A 19 -6.24 -38.56 23.99
CA MET A 19 -7.21 -38.07 23.00
C MET A 19 -7.52 -36.58 23.19
N LEU A 20 -7.69 -36.14 24.44
CA LEU A 20 -7.87 -34.72 24.76
C LEU A 20 -6.62 -33.90 24.43
N LEU A 21 -5.43 -34.44 24.71
CA LEU A 21 -4.16 -33.77 24.42
C LEU A 21 -3.97 -33.56 22.91
N VAL A 22 -4.28 -34.57 22.10
CA VAL A 22 -4.20 -34.47 20.63
C VAL A 22 -5.20 -33.45 20.10
N ALA A 23 -6.44 -33.45 20.60
CA ALA A 23 -7.45 -32.48 20.17
C ALA A 23 -7.02 -31.02 20.43
N VAL A 24 -6.46 -30.74 21.61
CA VAL A 24 -5.95 -29.41 21.95
C VAL A 24 -4.74 -29.05 21.09
N ALA A 25 -3.82 -29.99 20.85
CA ALA A 25 -2.65 -29.76 20.01
C ALA A 25 -3.04 -29.40 18.56
N VAL A 26 -3.99 -30.14 17.97
CA VAL A 26 -4.46 -29.86 16.60
C VAL A 26 -5.17 -28.50 16.52
N ALA A 27 -6.00 -28.16 17.52
CA ALA A 27 -6.66 -26.86 17.57
C ALA A 27 -5.66 -25.69 17.69
N ALA A 28 -4.62 -25.85 18.52
CA ALA A 28 -3.58 -24.84 18.69
C ALA A 28 -2.76 -24.62 17.40
N VAL A 29 -2.38 -25.70 16.71
CA VAL A 29 -1.64 -25.62 15.45
C VAL A 29 -2.48 -24.98 14.34
N GLY A 30 -3.77 -25.36 14.23
CA GLY A 30 -4.69 -24.77 13.25
C GLY A 30 -4.90 -23.27 13.46
N ALA A 31 -5.09 -22.84 14.72
CA ALA A 31 -5.24 -21.44 15.06
C ALA A 31 -3.96 -20.63 14.75
N TYR A 32 -2.78 -21.19 15.07
CA TYR A 32 -1.50 -20.54 14.75
C TYR A 32 -1.29 -20.41 13.23
N PHE A 33 -1.66 -21.43 12.45
CA PHE A 33 -1.51 -21.39 11.00
C PHE A 33 -2.42 -20.33 10.34
N ILE A 34 -3.67 -20.22 10.79
CA ILE A 34 -4.62 -19.20 10.32
C ILE A 34 -4.13 -17.80 10.72
N TRP A 35 -3.67 -17.63 11.97
CA TRP A 35 -3.09 -16.39 12.44
C TRP A 35 -1.86 -16.00 11.60
N PHE A 36 -0.90 -16.89 11.41
CA PHE A 36 0.32 -16.63 10.64
C PHE A 36 0.03 -16.24 9.17
N ARG A 37 -0.90 -16.93 8.50
CA ARG A 37 -1.33 -16.56 7.13
C ARG A 37 -2.10 -15.23 7.10
N SER A 38 -2.89 -14.94 8.14
CA SER A 38 -3.58 -13.65 8.30
C SER A 38 -2.60 -12.51 8.52
N PHE A 39 -1.55 -12.71 9.32
CA PHE A 39 -0.48 -11.72 9.52
C PHE A 39 0.30 -11.44 8.25
N GLN A 40 0.67 -12.47 7.48
CA GLN A 40 1.37 -12.26 6.20
C GLN A 40 0.54 -11.50 5.18
N THR A 41 -0.77 -11.76 5.13
CA THR A 41 -1.68 -11.03 4.23
C THR A 41 -1.99 -9.62 4.73
N GLN A 42 -2.03 -9.40 6.05
CA GLN A 42 -2.19 -8.08 6.64
C GLN A 42 -0.95 -7.19 6.48
N THR A 43 0.28 -7.71 6.62
CA THR A 43 1.50 -6.91 6.44
C THR A 43 1.65 -6.43 4.99
N GLN A 44 1.23 -7.21 4.00
CA GLN A 44 1.24 -6.76 2.60
C GLN A 44 0.20 -5.68 2.33
N LYS A 45 -1.01 -5.81 2.88
CA LYS A 45 -2.05 -4.77 2.80
C LYS A 45 -1.65 -3.51 3.57
N SER A 46 -1.09 -3.62 4.76
CA SER A 46 -0.73 -2.47 5.60
C SER A 46 0.50 -1.72 5.07
N VAL A 47 1.46 -2.40 4.42
CA VAL A 47 2.58 -1.73 3.73
C VAL A 47 2.08 -1.03 2.47
N GLN A 48 1.12 -1.62 1.74
CA GLN A 48 0.54 -1.00 0.55
C GLN A 48 -0.38 0.18 0.91
N GLU A 49 -1.15 0.09 2.00
CA GLU A 49 -1.96 1.19 2.57
C GLU A 49 -1.09 2.27 3.22
N SER A 50 0.01 1.91 3.89
CA SER A 50 0.99 2.88 4.41
C SER A 50 1.76 3.57 3.29
N SER A 51 1.83 2.99 2.09
CA SER A 51 2.48 3.60 0.92
C SER A 51 1.51 4.46 0.10
N SER A 52 0.25 4.03 -0.04
CA SER A 52 -0.78 4.74 -0.83
C SER A 52 -1.60 5.74 0.00
N GLY A 53 -1.41 5.76 1.32
CA GLY A 53 -2.14 6.58 2.27
C GLY A 53 -1.44 6.72 3.61
N ALA A 54 -0.12 6.94 3.61
CA ALA A 54 0.63 7.29 4.81
C ALA A 54 -0.13 8.34 5.62
N LEU A 55 -0.57 7.96 6.80
CA LEU A 55 -1.17 8.81 7.82
C LEU A 55 -0.31 10.09 7.97
N GLY A 56 -0.75 11.19 7.37
CA GLY A 56 -0.07 12.50 7.42
C GLY A 56 0.55 13.00 6.11
N GLY A 57 0.44 12.26 5.00
CA GLY A 57 0.86 12.77 3.69
C GLY A 57 -0.08 13.88 3.20
N SER A 58 0.46 15.06 2.91
CA SER A 58 -0.28 16.21 2.34
C SER A 58 -0.85 15.95 0.94
N LEU A 59 -0.49 14.83 0.31
CA LEU A 59 -0.98 14.39 -1.00
C LEU A 59 -1.53 12.97 -0.91
N GLN A 60 -2.67 12.77 -1.57
CA GLN A 60 -3.33 11.47 -1.69
C GLN A 60 -3.61 11.16 -3.16
N MET A 61 -3.28 9.94 -3.60
CA MET A 61 -3.73 9.49 -4.92
C MET A 61 -5.20 9.10 -4.88
N VAL A 62 -6.00 9.68 -5.76
CA VAL A 62 -7.44 9.39 -5.92
C VAL A 62 -7.65 8.31 -6.98
N SER A 63 -7.01 8.47 -8.14
CA SER A 63 -7.08 7.48 -9.23
C SER A 63 -5.90 7.64 -10.19
N MET A 64 -5.59 6.55 -10.87
CA MET A 64 -4.62 6.52 -11.96
C MET A 64 -5.16 5.61 -13.06
N THR A 65 -5.09 6.09 -14.30
CA THR A 65 -5.49 5.37 -15.52
C THR A 65 -4.50 5.67 -16.62
N ASP A 66 -4.43 4.84 -17.66
CA ASP A 66 -3.61 5.10 -18.84
C ASP A 66 -4.38 4.79 -20.14
N ASP A 67 -3.92 5.38 -21.25
CA ASP A 67 -4.46 5.15 -22.60
C ASP A 67 -3.45 4.45 -23.53
N GLY A 68 -2.40 3.83 -22.96
CA GLY A 68 -1.28 3.28 -23.72
C GLY A 68 -0.22 4.31 -24.15
N ARG A 69 -0.49 5.61 -23.99
CA ARG A 69 0.44 6.70 -24.38
C ARG A 69 0.77 7.66 -23.24
N ALA A 70 -0.20 7.98 -22.39
CA ALA A 70 -0.05 8.84 -21.23
C ALA A 70 -0.83 8.29 -20.03
N TYR A 71 -0.44 8.71 -18.83
CA TYR A 71 -1.22 8.44 -17.62
C TYR A 71 -2.07 9.65 -17.27
N TYR A 72 -3.28 9.39 -16.81
CA TYR A 72 -4.17 10.36 -16.20
C TYR A 72 -4.22 10.06 -14.71
N VAL A 73 -3.60 10.94 -13.93
CA VAL A 73 -3.51 10.82 -12.47
C VAL A 73 -4.35 11.90 -11.82
N VAL A 74 -5.14 11.50 -10.83
CA VAL A 74 -5.97 12.39 -10.03
C VAL A 74 -5.39 12.39 -8.62
N ILE A 75 -4.95 13.56 -8.17
CA ILE A 75 -4.29 13.74 -6.87
C ILE A 75 -5.09 14.75 -6.07
N LYS A 76 -5.36 14.41 -4.80
CA LYS A 76 -5.97 15.30 -3.83
C LYS A 76 -4.90 15.86 -2.92
N ASN A 77 -4.91 17.18 -2.76
CA ASN A 77 -4.20 17.85 -1.68
C ASN A 77 -5.06 17.77 -0.42
N THR A 78 -4.51 17.19 0.64
CA THR A 78 -5.16 17.01 1.94
C THR A 78 -4.64 18.01 2.98
N SER A 79 -3.69 18.88 2.63
CA SER A 79 -3.17 19.93 3.50
C SER A 79 -4.03 21.20 3.50
N GLY A 80 -3.71 22.11 4.43
CA GLY A 80 -4.32 23.43 4.53
C GLY A 80 -3.69 24.49 3.62
N SER A 81 -2.72 24.11 2.78
CA SER A 81 -1.89 25.02 1.97
C SER A 81 -1.84 24.56 0.52
N THR A 82 -1.43 25.45 -0.39
CA THR A 82 -1.23 25.06 -1.80
C THR A 82 0.04 24.22 -1.92
N ILE A 83 -0.05 23.10 -2.63
CA ILE A 83 1.08 22.23 -2.94
C ILE A 83 1.41 22.36 -4.41
N THR A 84 2.69 22.48 -4.76
CA THR A 84 3.15 22.48 -6.14
C THR A 84 3.94 21.21 -6.42
N LEU A 85 3.43 20.39 -7.35
CA LEU A 85 4.14 19.25 -7.90
C LEU A 85 5.30 19.74 -8.77
N ASN A 86 6.51 19.29 -8.43
CA ASN A 86 7.76 19.70 -9.08
C ASN A 86 8.21 18.67 -10.10
N ALA A 87 8.08 17.38 -9.76
CA ALA A 87 8.56 16.29 -10.61
C ALA A 87 7.78 15.01 -10.35
N VAL A 88 7.64 14.18 -11.38
CA VAL A 88 7.23 12.79 -11.25
C VAL A 88 8.28 11.92 -11.88
N VAL A 89 8.75 10.93 -11.12
CA VAL A 89 9.74 9.95 -11.57
C VAL A 89 9.10 8.59 -11.47
N ALA A 90 9.12 7.81 -12.55
CA ALA A 90 8.64 6.43 -12.54
C ALA A 90 9.78 5.47 -12.84
N ASN A 91 9.79 4.30 -12.19
CA ASN A 91 10.71 3.24 -12.59
C ASN A 91 10.38 2.79 -14.03
N PRO A 92 11.38 2.27 -14.77
CA PRO A 92 11.18 1.83 -16.15
C PRO A 92 10.35 0.54 -16.28
N GLY A 93 9.88 -0.05 -15.17
CA GLY A 93 9.22 -1.34 -15.18
C GLY A 93 10.20 -2.48 -15.44
N SER A 94 9.82 -3.43 -16.30
CA SER A 94 10.63 -4.58 -16.71
C SER A 94 11.74 -4.24 -17.72
N ASP A 95 11.73 -3.04 -18.29
CA ASP A 95 12.71 -2.61 -19.28
C ASP A 95 13.95 -1.98 -18.63
N LEU A 96 14.97 -2.81 -18.38
CA LEU A 96 16.22 -2.39 -17.74
C LEU A 96 17.06 -1.41 -18.59
N ASN A 97 16.74 -1.24 -19.88
CA ASN A 97 17.46 -0.34 -20.78
C ASN A 97 16.93 1.11 -20.74
N ASN A 98 15.92 1.36 -19.92
CA ASN A 98 15.15 2.58 -19.95
C ASN A 98 15.44 3.38 -18.66
N THR A 99 15.82 4.64 -18.80
CA THR A 99 16.09 5.51 -17.64
C THR A 99 14.74 5.93 -17.05
N ALA A 100 14.64 6.06 -15.72
CA ALA A 100 13.41 6.50 -15.07
C ALA A 100 12.77 7.69 -15.81
N GLY A 101 11.52 7.53 -16.25
CA GLY A 101 10.85 8.54 -17.07
C GLY A 101 10.48 9.73 -16.20
N THR A 102 10.82 10.93 -16.64
CA THR A 102 10.31 12.16 -16.02
C THR A 102 9.03 12.55 -16.75
N ALA A 103 7.93 12.73 -16.04
CA ALA A 103 6.69 13.21 -16.66
C ALA A 103 6.58 14.74 -16.51
N THR A 104 6.33 15.44 -17.61
CA THR A 104 6.05 16.88 -17.61
C THR A 104 4.66 17.13 -17.04
N ILE A 105 4.57 17.95 -16.00
CA ILE A 105 3.30 18.35 -15.38
C ILE A 105 2.91 19.71 -15.93
N ALA A 106 1.80 19.80 -16.67
CA ALA A 106 1.23 21.10 -17.04
C ALA A 106 0.52 21.71 -15.82
N ASN A 107 1.06 22.80 -15.27
CA ASN A 107 0.53 23.55 -14.12
C ASN A 107 0.38 22.72 -12.82
N GLY A 108 1.50 22.41 -12.18
CA GLY A 108 1.60 21.50 -11.03
C GLY A 108 0.99 21.94 -9.69
N SER A 109 0.26 23.04 -9.58
CA SER A 109 -0.25 23.51 -8.28
C SER A 109 -1.64 22.95 -7.96
N ILE A 110 -1.80 22.43 -6.74
CA ILE A 110 -3.05 21.93 -6.18
C ILE A 110 -3.40 22.80 -4.97
N ALA A 111 -4.51 23.54 -5.06
CA ALA A 111 -5.01 24.34 -3.94
C ALA A 111 -5.29 23.48 -2.70
N ALA A 112 -5.30 24.09 -1.51
CA ALA A 112 -5.61 23.42 -0.26
C ALA A 112 -6.94 22.66 -0.36
N GLN A 113 -6.98 21.42 0.12
CA GLN A 113 -8.17 20.53 0.08
C GLN A 113 -8.74 20.23 -1.32
N ALA A 114 -8.07 20.66 -2.40
CA ALA A 114 -8.54 20.50 -3.76
C ALA A 114 -8.03 19.21 -4.41
N THR A 115 -8.69 18.81 -5.49
CA THR A 115 -8.29 17.67 -6.32
C THR A 115 -7.97 18.16 -7.72
N GLN A 116 -6.85 17.69 -8.28
CA GLN A 116 -6.39 18.09 -9.61
C GLN A 116 -6.06 16.85 -10.43
N THR A 117 -6.39 16.92 -11.72
CA THR A 117 -6.00 15.90 -12.71
C THR A 117 -4.74 16.36 -13.43
N PHE A 118 -3.79 15.45 -13.57
CA PHE A 118 -2.57 15.65 -14.32
C PHE A 118 -2.43 14.59 -15.41
N THR A 119 -1.92 15.02 -16.55
CA THR A 119 -1.52 14.12 -17.63
C THR A 119 -0.02 13.95 -17.55
N LEU A 120 0.43 12.71 -17.35
CA LEU A 120 1.84 12.34 -17.32
C LEU A 120 2.21 11.72 -18.65
N THR A 121 3.01 12.44 -19.43
CA THR A 121 3.58 11.88 -20.66
C THR A 121 4.99 11.36 -20.36
N PRO A 122 5.27 10.08 -20.61
CA PRO A 122 6.60 9.54 -20.39
C PRO A 122 7.61 10.13 -21.38
N TYR A 123 8.59 10.88 -20.88
CA TYR A 123 9.68 11.43 -21.66
C TYR A 123 10.89 10.48 -21.56
N ASN A 124 11.09 9.63 -22.58
CA ASN A 124 12.21 8.68 -22.81
C ASN A 124 11.84 7.19 -22.89
N TRP A 125 10.57 6.80 -22.71
CA TRP A 125 10.24 5.39 -22.88
C TRP A 125 10.34 5.03 -24.35
N ALA A 126 11.05 3.94 -24.66
CA ALA A 126 11.29 3.48 -26.03
C ALA A 126 10.01 3.62 -26.88
N SER A 127 10.19 3.90 -28.18
CA SER A 127 9.17 4.31 -29.15
C SER A 127 7.92 3.41 -29.30
N GLY A 128 7.75 2.40 -28.46
CA GLY A 128 6.57 1.55 -28.32
C GLY A 128 5.55 1.97 -27.26
N GLY A 129 5.77 3.05 -26.50
CA GLY A 129 4.77 3.58 -25.56
C GLY A 129 4.64 2.78 -24.26
N ILE A 130 3.46 2.84 -23.62
CA ILE A 130 3.17 2.13 -22.37
C ILE A 130 2.88 0.65 -22.70
N ILE A 131 3.59 -0.28 -22.06
CA ILE A 131 3.45 -1.72 -22.31
C ILE A 131 2.50 -2.33 -21.27
N ARG A 132 1.35 -2.81 -21.74
CA ARG A 132 0.32 -3.46 -20.90
C ARG A 132 0.88 -4.55 -20.01
N GLY A 133 0.39 -4.61 -18.77
CA GLY A 133 0.81 -5.57 -17.75
C GLY A 133 2.13 -5.22 -17.06
N THR A 134 2.79 -4.12 -17.43
CA THR A 134 4.00 -3.66 -16.75
C THR A 134 3.63 -2.93 -15.46
N THR A 135 4.12 -3.41 -14.33
CA THR A 135 3.94 -2.72 -13.04
C THR A 135 5.04 -1.69 -12.84
N ARG A 136 4.63 -0.45 -12.54
CA ARG A 136 5.50 0.69 -12.32
C ARG A 136 5.18 1.38 -11.00
N THR A 137 6.21 1.92 -10.35
CA THR A 137 6.13 2.76 -9.16
C THR A 137 6.50 4.18 -9.54
N PHE A 138 5.57 5.09 -9.28
CA PHE A 138 5.65 6.52 -9.50
C PHE A 138 5.95 7.22 -8.18
N THR A 139 6.93 8.11 -8.21
CA THR A 139 7.31 9.00 -7.12
C THR A 139 7.01 10.44 -7.53
N PHE A 140 5.99 11.02 -6.91
CA PHE A 140 5.59 12.40 -7.06
C PHE A 140 6.31 13.24 -6.01
N LYS A 141 7.06 14.23 -6.46
CA LYS A 141 7.80 15.18 -5.62
C LYS A 141 7.10 16.53 -5.69
N ALA A 142 6.78 17.09 -4.54
CA ALA A 142 6.06 18.35 -4.44
C ALA A 142 6.66 19.23 -3.33
N THR A 143 6.33 20.52 -3.37
CA THR A 143 6.67 21.48 -2.32
C THR A 143 5.40 22.07 -1.73
N ASP A 144 5.35 22.15 -0.42
CA ASP A 144 4.31 22.84 0.33
C ASP A 144 4.64 24.34 0.45
N ALA A 145 3.71 25.22 0.06
CA ALA A 145 3.87 26.66 0.16
C ALA A 145 3.94 27.17 1.61
N ALA A 146 3.39 26.43 2.59
CA ALA A 146 3.41 26.83 4.00
C ALA A 146 4.74 26.55 4.69
N THR A 147 5.54 25.61 4.17
CA THR A 147 6.82 25.21 4.76
C THR A 147 7.91 24.97 3.70
N PRO A 148 8.29 25.94 2.85
CA PRO A 148 9.43 25.76 1.95
C PRO A 148 10.71 25.56 2.79
N PRO A 149 11.52 24.49 2.59
CA PRO A 149 11.63 23.61 1.42
C PRO A 149 11.08 22.18 1.60
N ALA A 150 10.11 21.96 2.49
CA ALA A 150 9.60 20.63 2.81
C ALA A 150 9.12 19.90 1.53
N GLU A 151 9.83 18.82 1.20
CA GLU A 151 9.49 17.96 0.07
C GLU A 151 8.36 17.03 0.50
N VAL A 152 7.20 17.19 -0.12
CA VAL A 152 6.08 16.27 0.02
C VAL A 152 6.24 15.20 -1.04
N ILE A 153 6.27 13.93 -0.60
CA ILE A 153 6.46 12.79 -1.49
C ILE A 153 5.19 11.94 -1.46
N LEU A 154 4.66 11.62 -2.64
CA LEU A 154 3.62 10.62 -2.83
C LEU A 154 4.20 9.49 -3.69
N ILE A 155 4.07 8.25 -3.22
CA ILE A 155 4.51 7.06 -3.96
C ILE A 155 3.27 6.26 -4.33
N HIS A 156 3.15 5.85 -5.58
CA HIS A 156 2.06 5.02 -6.03
C HIS A 156 2.52 3.98 -7.04
N THR A 157 2.03 2.75 -6.89
CA THR A 157 2.31 1.65 -7.82
C THR A 157 1.09 1.39 -8.68
N TYR A 158 1.29 1.36 -10.00
CA TYR A 158 0.26 1.16 -11.01
C TYR A 158 0.69 0.08 -12.00
N THR A 159 -0.27 -0.73 -12.45
CA THR A 159 -0.05 -1.74 -13.51
C THR A 159 -0.70 -1.24 -14.79
N ASP A 160 0.12 -1.06 -15.82
CA ASP A 160 -0.27 -0.55 -17.13
C ASP A 160 -1.41 -1.42 -17.75
N SER A 161 -2.46 -0.77 -18.26
CA SER A 161 -3.74 -1.40 -18.64
C SER A 161 -3.95 -1.69 -20.13
#